data_AF-A0A850KD60-F1
#
_entry.id   AF-A0A850KD60-F1
#
_cell.length_a   1.000
_cell.length_b   1.000
_cell.length_c   1.000
_cell.angle_alpha   90.00
_cell.angle_beta   90.00
_cell.angle_gamma   90.00
#
_symmetry.space_group_name_H-M   'P 1'
#
loop_
_entity.id
_entity.type
_entity.pdbx_description
1 polymer ?
#
loop_
_entity_poly.entity_id
_entity_poly.type
_entity_poly.pdbx_seq_one_letter_code
_entity_poly.pdbx_strand_id
1 'polypeptide(L)'
;MKQGLFELTPKQELLHKIGKSEAKGYAWHPGTGPDGETCKTCRYPVDCGCNRTFYKCEMNKARWTNSRRTDILLKAPACRHWEAKIEPNRD
;
A
#
# COMPACT_ATOMS: atom_id res chain seq x y z
N MET A 1 -8.14 28.56 34.16
CA MET A 1 -7.11 28.10 33.20
C MET A 1 -7.80 27.87 31.86
N LYS A 2 -7.84 28.87 30.98
CA LYS A 2 -8.49 28.73 29.66
C LYS A 2 -7.44 28.27 28.65
N GLN A 3 -7.77 27.14 28.04
CA GLN A 3 -6.98 26.39 27.07
C GLN A 3 -6.65 27.30 25.87
N GLY A 4 -5.37 27.42 25.52
CA GLY A 4 -4.92 28.19 24.37
C GLY A 4 -5.38 27.52 23.09
N LEU A 5 -6.19 28.24 22.30
CA LEU A 5 -6.50 27.91 20.93
C LEU A 5 -5.20 28.12 20.12
N PHE A 6 -4.45 27.06 19.84
CA PHE A 6 -3.27 27.16 18.99
C PHE A 6 -3.77 27.28 17.54
N GLU A 7 -3.91 28.51 17.06
CA GLU A 7 -4.19 28.76 15.63
C GLU A 7 -3.07 28.14 14.80
N LEU A 8 -3.43 27.29 13.85
CA LEU A 8 -2.46 26.65 12.96
C LEU A 8 -1.87 27.73 12.06
N THR A 9 -0.55 27.68 11.88
CA THR A 9 0.10 28.54 10.88
C THR A 9 -0.37 28.18 9.46
N PRO A 10 -0.33 29.11 8.50
CA PRO A 10 -0.74 28.84 7.11
C PRO A 10 -0.03 27.63 6.48
N LYS A 11 1.23 27.37 6.89
CA LYS A 11 2.00 26.19 6.46
C LYS A 11 1.44 24.89 7.03
N GLN A 12 0.99 24.89 8.29
CA GLN A 12 0.39 23.71 8.94
C GLN A 12 -0.99 23.40 8.35
N GLU A 13 -1.79 24.42 8.02
CA GLU A 13 -3.05 24.23 7.30
C GLU A 13 -2.82 23.64 5.90
N LEU A 14 -1.84 24.16 5.18
CA LEU A 14 -1.49 23.65 3.85
C LEU A 14 -1.04 22.18 3.93
N LEU A 15 -0.19 21.82 4.89
CA LEU A 15 0.24 20.44 5.10
C LEU A 15 -0.92 19.51 5.48
N HIS A 16 -1.92 19.98 6.23
CA HIS A 16 -3.13 19.22 6.51
C HIS A 16 -4.03 19.02 5.27
N LYS A 17 -4.10 20.03 4.39
CA LYS A 17 -4.86 19.97 3.14
C LYS A 17 -4.21 19.05 2.10
N ILE A 18 -2.88 18.98 2.08
CA ILE A 18 -2.13 18.04 1.23
C ILE A 18 -2.21 16.64 1.88
N GLY A 19 -3.30 15.93 1.63
CA GLY A 19 -3.52 14.58 2.17
C GLY A 19 -2.39 13.61 1.84
N LYS A 20 -2.13 12.63 2.72
CA LYS A 20 -1.16 11.56 2.45
C LYS A 20 -1.58 10.79 1.19
N SER A 21 -0.67 10.62 0.24
CA SER A 21 -0.95 9.87 -0.98
C SER A 21 -1.39 8.43 -0.65
N GLU A 22 -2.53 8.02 -1.20
CA GLU A 22 -3.08 6.68 -1.03
C GLU A 22 -2.26 5.62 -1.76
N ALA A 23 -2.22 4.41 -1.22
CA ALA A 23 -1.59 3.25 -1.85
C ALA A 23 -2.48 2.76 -3.01
N LYS A 24 -1.99 2.86 -4.25
CA LYS A 24 -2.71 2.49 -5.47
C LYS A 24 -1.85 1.65 -6.43
N GLY A 25 -0.75 1.08 -5.96
CA GLY A 25 0.25 0.38 -6.77
C GLY A 25 -0.12 -1.05 -7.20
N TYR A 26 -1.37 -1.46 -7.04
CA TYR A 26 -1.83 -2.83 -7.34
C TYR A 26 -1.72 -3.15 -8.84
N ALA A 27 -1.51 -4.43 -9.17
CA ALA A 27 -1.52 -4.89 -10.57
C ALA A 27 -2.87 -4.64 -11.26
N TRP A 28 -3.96 -4.74 -10.49
CA TRP A 28 -5.31 -4.40 -10.91
C TRP A 28 -6.15 -3.93 -9.71
N HIS A 29 -7.38 -3.49 -9.97
CA HIS A 29 -8.35 -3.08 -8.95
C HIS A 29 -8.50 -4.18 -7.87
N PRO A 30 -8.27 -3.86 -6.58
CA PRO A 30 -8.57 -4.76 -5.47
C PRO A 30 -10.05 -5.15 -5.43
N GLY A 31 -10.35 -6.39 -5.07
CA GLY A 31 -11.71 -6.92 -4.98
C GLY A 31 -12.21 -7.59 -6.26
N THR A 32 -11.35 -7.74 -7.26
CA THR A 32 -11.67 -8.46 -8.51
C THR A 32 -11.01 -9.84 -8.57
N GLY A 33 -10.34 -10.27 -7.50
CA GLY A 33 -9.76 -11.60 -7.36
C GLY A 33 -10.71 -12.57 -6.65
N PRO A 34 -10.21 -13.76 -6.27
CA PRO A 34 -10.99 -14.73 -5.51
C PRO A 34 -11.49 -14.17 -4.16
N ASP A 35 -12.69 -14.57 -3.75
CA ASP A 35 -13.28 -14.16 -2.47
C ASP A 35 -12.45 -14.67 -1.29
N GLY A 36 -12.27 -13.82 -0.28
CA GLY A 36 -11.47 -14.11 0.91
C GLY A 36 -9.95 -13.97 0.71
N GLU A 37 -9.47 -13.92 -0.53
CA GLU A 37 -8.04 -13.76 -0.80
C GLU A 37 -7.60 -12.29 -0.73
N THR A 38 -6.32 -12.08 -0.38
CA THR A 38 -5.75 -10.75 -0.23
C THR A 38 -4.38 -10.65 -0.91
N CYS A 39 -3.86 -9.44 -1.06
CA CYS A 39 -2.47 -9.29 -1.49
C CYS A 39 -1.49 -10.04 -0.58
N LYS A 40 -1.79 -10.25 0.71
CA LYS A 40 -0.92 -10.98 1.65
C LYS A 40 -0.62 -12.43 1.23
N THR A 41 -1.62 -13.11 0.68
CA THR A 41 -1.56 -14.51 0.23
C THR A 41 -1.10 -14.65 -1.22
N CYS A 42 -1.00 -13.53 -1.94
CA CYS A 42 -0.53 -13.49 -3.32
C CYS A 42 1.00 -13.64 -3.40
N ARG A 43 1.53 -14.29 -4.44
CA ARG A 43 2.98 -14.45 -4.68
C ARG A 43 3.76 -13.17 -5.01
N TYR A 44 3.09 -12.11 -5.49
CA TYR A 44 3.74 -10.93 -6.08
C TYR A 44 4.08 -9.72 -5.18
N PRO A 45 3.64 -9.59 -3.92
CA PRO A 45 4.12 -8.51 -3.05
C PRO A 45 5.61 -8.67 -2.75
N VAL A 46 6.36 -7.59 -2.94
CA VAL A 46 7.79 -7.49 -2.63
C VAL A 46 7.96 -6.50 -1.50
N ASP A 47 8.72 -6.87 -0.45
CA ASP A 47 9.16 -5.93 0.57
C ASP A 47 10.26 -5.03 -0.02
N CYS A 48 10.03 -3.72 0.01
CA CYS A 48 10.96 -2.72 -0.51
C CYS A 48 11.54 -1.85 0.61
N GLY A 49 11.24 -2.16 1.86
CA GLY A 49 11.61 -1.39 3.04
C GLY A 49 13.02 -1.62 3.53
N CYS A 50 13.83 -0.57 3.66
CA CYS A 50 15.07 -0.61 4.44
C CYS A 50 14.85 -0.15 5.89
N ASN A 51 14.25 1.03 6.08
CA ASN A 51 14.00 1.63 7.41
C ASN A 51 12.52 1.61 7.83
N ARG A 52 11.62 1.31 6.90
CA ARG A 52 10.18 1.22 7.11
C ARG A 52 9.62 0.13 6.21
N THR A 53 8.69 -0.67 6.70
CA THR A 53 8.08 -1.72 5.89
C THR A 53 7.08 -1.13 4.91
N PHE A 54 7.29 -1.34 3.62
CA PHE A 54 6.30 -1.06 2.58
C PHE A 54 6.44 -2.08 1.46
N TYR A 55 5.30 -2.39 0.87
CA TYR A 55 5.21 -3.43 -0.15
C TYR A 55 4.85 -2.80 -1.49
N LYS A 56 5.37 -3.41 -2.56
CA LYS A 56 4.98 -3.09 -3.93
C LYS A 56 4.62 -4.36 -4.67
N CYS A 57 3.75 -4.26 -5.67
CA CYS A 57 3.35 -5.40 -6.49
C CYS A 57 4.33 -5.59 -7.64
N GLU A 58 4.99 -6.75 -7.72
CA GLU A 58 5.99 -7.05 -8.75
C GLU A 58 5.42 -7.00 -10.18
N MET A 59 4.18 -7.43 -10.37
CA MET A 59 3.48 -7.33 -11.67
C MET A 59 3.38 -5.88 -12.17
N ASN A 60 3.51 -4.88 -11.29
CA ASN A 60 3.47 -3.46 -11.62
C ASN A 60 4.86 -2.78 -11.53
N LYS A 61 5.95 -3.57 -11.53
CA LYS A 61 7.33 -3.09 -11.31
C LYS A 61 7.75 -1.98 -12.27
N ALA A 62 7.32 -2.06 -13.53
CA ALA A 62 7.59 -1.04 -14.54
C ALA A 62 7.04 0.35 -14.19
N ARG A 63 6.05 0.45 -13.29
CA ARG A 63 5.42 1.72 -12.88
C ARG A 63 5.85 2.19 -11.48
N TRP A 64 6.79 1.50 -10.84
CA TRP A 64 7.21 1.87 -9.50
C TRP A 64 7.90 3.23 -9.48
N THR A 65 7.59 4.00 -8.45
CA THR A 65 8.23 5.29 -8.16
C THR A 65 8.62 5.33 -6.69
N ASN A 66 9.42 6.32 -6.30
CA ASN A 66 9.79 6.57 -4.91
C ASN A 66 8.64 7.18 -4.07
N SER A 67 7.40 6.95 -4.47
CA SER A 67 6.19 7.49 -3.85
C SER A 67 5.27 6.39 -3.34
N ARG A 68 4.52 6.71 -2.28
CA ARG A 68 3.51 5.82 -1.70
C ARG A 68 2.35 5.51 -2.64
N ARG A 69 2.17 6.29 -3.72
CA ARG A 69 1.16 6.01 -4.76
C ARG A 69 1.37 4.65 -5.43
N THR A 70 2.61 4.18 -5.49
CA THR A 70 2.97 2.88 -6.08
C THR A 70 3.15 1.77 -5.06
N ASP A 71 2.91 2.07 -3.77
CA ASP A 71 2.85 1.06 -2.73
C ASP A 71 1.51 0.33 -2.78
N ILE A 72 1.48 -0.86 -2.18
CA ILE A 72 0.27 -1.66 -1.96
C ILE A 72 0.08 -1.93 -0.47
N LEU A 73 -1.16 -2.22 -0.08
CA LEU A 73 -1.47 -2.75 1.24
C LEU A 73 -1.70 -4.26 1.14
N LEU A 74 -1.01 -5.06 1.94
CA LEU A 74 -1.19 -6.52 1.96
C LEU A 74 -2.61 -6.95 2.34
N LYS A 75 -3.29 -6.15 3.18
CA LYS A 75 -4.67 -6.39 3.59
C LYS A 75 -5.71 -6.08 2.51
N ALA A 76 -5.30 -5.53 1.37
CA ALA A 76 -6.23 -5.23 0.30
C ALA A 76 -6.78 -6.55 -0.28
N PRO A 77 -8.07 -6.59 -0.65
CA PRO A 77 -8.64 -7.73 -1.34
C PRO A 77 -7.84 -8.05 -2.61
N ALA A 78 -7.76 -9.34 -2.94
CA ALA A 78 -7.07 -9.81 -4.12
C ALA A 78 -7.57 -9.11 -5.39
N CYS A 79 -6.66 -8.91 -6.34
CA CYS A 79 -7.00 -8.43 -7.67
C CYS A 79 -7.07 -9.63 -8.63
N ARG A 80 -7.54 -9.41 -9.87
CA ARG A 80 -7.70 -10.48 -10.86
C ARG A 80 -6.40 -11.21 -11.25
N HIS A 81 -5.24 -10.62 -10.96
CA HIS A 81 -3.91 -11.22 -11.22
C HIS A 81 -3.35 -11.92 -9.98
N TRP A 82 -4.21 -12.25 -9.02
CA TRP A 82 -3.81 -13.00 -7.83
C TRP A 82 -3.37 -14.40 -8.24
N GLU A 83 -2.24 -14.80 -7.68
CA GLU A 83 -1.72 -16.17 -7.71
C GLU A 83 -1.26 -16.53 -6.31
N ALA A 84 -1.62 -17.73 -5.85
CA ALA A 84 -1.25 -18.22 -4.53
C ALA A 84 0.28 -18.26 -4.35
N LYS A 85 0.76 -17.94 -3.15
CA LYS A 85 2.14 -18.24 -2.76
C LYS A 85 2.33 -19.75 -2.75
N ILE A 86 3.34 -20.21 -3.49
CA ILE A 86 3.83 -21.59 -3.36
C ILE A 86 4.73 -21.59 -2.14
N GLU A 87 4.22 -22.09 -1.01
CA GLU A 87 5.08 -22.41 0.12
C GLU A 87 5.96 -23.60 -0.30
N PRO A 88 7.30 -23.53 -0.16
CA PRO A 88 8.13 -24.68 -0.46
C PRO A 88 7.77 -25.80 0.51
N ASN A 89 7.48 -26.99 -0.04
CA ASN A 89 7.24 -28.21 0.72
C ASN A 89 8.36 -28.38 1.76
N ARG A 90 8.02 -28.29 3.04
CA ARG A 90 8.94 -28.59 4.15
C ARG A 90 8.73 -30.04 4.52
N ASP A 91 9.25 -30.92 3.67
CA ASP A 91 9.41 -32.36 3.97
C ASP A 91 10.56 -32.56 4.99
#